data_AF-A0A7W0XB36-F1
#
_entry.id   AF-A0A7W0XB36-F1
#
_cell.length_a   1.000
_cell.length_b   1.000
_cell.length_c   1.000
_cell.angle_alpha   90.00
_cell.angle_beta   90.00
_cell.angle_gamma   90.00
#
_symmetry.space_group_name_H-M   'P 1'
#
loop_
_entity.id
_entity.type
_entity.pdbx_description
1 polymer ?
#
loop_
_entity_poly.entity_id
_entity_poly.type
_entity_poly.pdbx_seq_one_letter_code
_entity_poly.pdbx_strand_id
1 'polypeptide(L)' 'MAKGKKKRVTCEECFFHQNMLCALDLDEPCTTFRPAERNLAPERQLSFTFRSERTRSAYAFPQPQRA' A
#
# COMPACT_ATOMS: atom_id res chain seq x y z
N MET A 1 26.96 -5.10 27.31
CA MET A 1 25.89 -4.88 26.31
C MET A 1 25.21 -6.22 26.01
N ALA A 2 24.10 -6.53 26.68
CA ALA A 2 23.41 -7.80 26.51
C ALA A 2 22.76 -7.83 25.10
N LYS A 3 23.18 -8.80 24.27
CA LYS A 3 22.59 -9.06 22.96
C LYS A 3 21.12 -9.45 23.18
N GLY A 4 20.19 -8.54 22.88
CA GLY A 4 18.75 -8.79 22.99
C GLY A 4 18.39 -10.08 22.25
N LYS A 5 17.83 -11.06 22.97
CA LYS A 5 17.32 -12.29 22.36
C LYS A 5 16.24 -11.88 21.37
N LYS A 6 16.43 -12.16 20.08
CA LYS A 6 15.36 -12.00 19.08
C LYS A 6 14.20 -12.88 19.54
N LYS A 7 13.12 -12.28 20.07
CA LYS A 7 11.90 -13.03 20.37
C LYS A 7 11.47 -13.75 19.09
N ARG A 8 11.14 -15.03 19.21
CA ARG A 8 10.52 -15.78 18.11
C ARG A 8 9.14 -15.17 17.93
N VAL A 9 8.92 -14.49 16.81
CA VAL A 9 7.63 -13.96 16.40
C VAL A 9 6.69 -15.12 16.11
N THR A 10 5.49 -15.10 16.69
CA THR A 10 4.43 -16.09 16.47
C THR A 10 3.30 -15.48 15.64
N CYS A 11 2.39 -16.32 15.11
CA CYS A 11 1.23 -15.81 14.37
C CYS A 11 0.27 -14.98 15.25
N GLU A 12 0.29 -15.18 16.57
CA GLU A 12 -0.50 -14.38 17.54
C GLU A 12 -0.11 -12.90 17.54
N GLU A 13 1.16 -12.59 17.25
CA GLU A 13 1.68 -11.23 17.14
C GLU A 13 1.42 -10.61 15.75
N CYS A 14 0.76 -11.35 14.84
CA CYS A 14 0.44 -10.89 13.51
C CYS A 14 -0.82 -10.01 13.50
N PHE A 15 -0.75 -8.87 12.81
CA PHE A 15 -1.88 -8.00 12.53
C PHE A 15 -3.10 -8.76 11.99
N PHE A 16 -2.90 -9.68 11.05
CA PHE A 16 -4.01 -10.42 10.45
C PHE A 16 -4.68 -11.36 11.45
N HIS A 17 -3.94 -12.01 12.35
CA HIS A 17 -4.52 -12.88 13.37
C HIS A 17 -5.34 -12.09 14.39
N GLN A 18 -4.80 -10.97 14.90
CA GLN A 18 -5.51 -10.10 15.85
C GLN A 18 -6.80 -9.49 15.27
N ASN A 19 -6.86 -9.33 13.95
CA ASN A 19 -8.06 -8.85 13.25
C ASN A 19 -8.94 -9.99 12.71
N MET A 20 -8.66 -11.26 13.02
CA MET A 20 -9.37 -12.44 12.48
C MET A 20 -9.39 -12.50 10.94
N LEU A 21 -8.35 -11.95 10.30
CA LEU A 21 -8.13 -11.93 8.85
C LEU A 21 -7.05 -12.91 8.38
N CYS A 22 -6.44 -13.68 9.30
CA CYS A 22 -5.44 -14.67 8.94
C CYS A 22 -6.12 -15.89 8.30
N ALA A 23 -5.68 -16.27 7.10
CA ALA A 23 -6.23 -17.41 6.38
C ALA A 23 -5.66 -18.77 6.83
N LEU A 24 -4.59 -18.76 7.62
CA LEU A 24 -3.86 -19.96 8.06
C LEU A 24 -3.96 -20.10 9.57
N ASP A 25 -4.30 -21.30 10.03
CA ASP A 25 -4.32 -21.71 11.44
C ASP A 25 -3.00 -22.43 11.76
N LEU A 26 -1.93 -21.66 11.95
CA LEU A 26 -0.58 -22.15 12.18
C LEU A 26 0.00 -21.52 13.45
N ASP A 27 0.73 -22.32 14.22
CA ASP A 27 1.51 -21.84 15.38
C ASP A 27 2.77 -21.05 14.97
N GLU A 28 3.17 -21.15 13.70
CA GLU A 28 4.31 -20.46 13.10
C GLU A 28 3.91 -19.13 12.43
N PRO A 29 4.84 -18.15 12.30
CA PRO A 29 4.53 -16.89 11.63
C PRO A 29 4.09 -17.15 10.18
N CYS A 30 2.90 -16.65 9.82
CA CYS A 30 2.36 -16.81 8.47
C CYS A 30 3.26 -16.15 7.41
N THR A 31 3.17 -16.60 6.16
CA THR A 31 3.97 -16.04 5.04
C THR A 31 3.69 -14.56 4.80
N THR A 32 2.51 -14.07 5.21
CA THR A 32 2.10 -12.67 5.18
C THR A 32 2.33 -11.95 6.50
N PHE A 33 3.18 -12.47 7.40
CA PHE A 33 3.38 -11.90 8.75
C PHE A 33 3.67 -10.40 8.68
N ARG A 34 2.83 -9.63 9.39
CA ARG A 34 3.01 -8.20 9.63
C ARG A 34 2.86 -7.95 11.13
N PRO A 35 3.83 -7.30 11.79
CA PRO A 35 3.74 -7.00 13.21
C PRO A 35 2.56 -6.05 13.46
N ALA A 36 1.73 -6.35 14.46
CA ALA A 36 0.54 -5.59 14.79
C ALA A 36 0.81 -4.13 15.21
N GLU A 37 2.01 -3.84 15.70
CA GLU A 37 2.44 -2.48 16.08
C GLU A 37 2.52 -1.51 14.89
N ARG A 38 2.68 -2.03 13.68
CA ARG A 38 2.82 -1.21 12.48
C ARG A 38 1.45 -0.95 11.89
N ASN A 39 1.06 0.32 11.76
CA ASN A 39 -0.09 0.69 10.93
C ASN A 39 0.12 0.13 9.50
N LEU A 40 -0.78 -0.74 9.03
CA LEU A 40 -0.79 -1.25 7.65
C LEU A 40 -1.31 -0.21 6.65
N ALA A 41 -1.41 1.05 7.07
CA ALA A 41 -1.82 2.13 6.18
C ALA A 41 -0.86 2.17 4.98
N PRO A 42 -1.37 2.08 3.75
CA PRO A 42 -0.55 2.28 2.58
C PRO A 42 0.06 3.67 2.62
N GLU A 43 1.28 3.81 2.11
CA GLU A 43 1.89 5.13 1.92
C GLU A 43 0.95 5.99 1.07
N ARG A 44 0.90 7.30 1.33
CA ARG A 44 0.00 8.18 0.59
C ARG A 44 0.42 8.19 -0.89
N GLN A 45 -0.38 7.55 -1.74
CA GLN A 45 -0.16 7.56 -3.18
C GLN A 45 -0.11 9.01 -3.68
N LEU A 46 0.91 9.33 -4.49
CA LEU A 46 1.02 10.65 -5.11
C LEU A 46 -0.18 10.89 -6.03
N SER A 47 -0.71 12.11 -6.00
CA SER A 47 -1.77 12.52 -6.92
C SER A 47 -1.16 12.93 -8.27
N PHE A 48 -1.80 12.55 -9.36
CA PHE A 48 -1.45 13.09 -10.67
C PHE A 48 -1.74 14.59 -10.70
N THR A 49 -0.72 15.40 -11.02
CA THR A 49 -0.90 16.82 -11.30
C THR A 49 -1.08 16.99 -12.80
N PHE A 50 -2.31 17.30 -13.23
CA PHE A 50 -2.54 17.73 -14.60
C PHE A 50 -1.82 19.07 -14.81
N ARG A 51 -0.86 19.10 -15.73
CA ARG A 51 -0.27 20.38 -16.18
C ARG A 51 -1.33 21.12 -16.98
N SER A 52 -1.56 22.39 -16.65
CA SER A 52 -2.40 23.25 -17.47
C SER A 52 -1.90 23.25 -18.91
N GLU A 53 -2.89 23.24 -19.80
CA GLU A 53 -2.84 23.10 -21.25
C GLU A 53 -1.56 23.64 -21.89
N ARG A 54 -0.76 22.75 -22.49
CA ARG A 54 0.20 23.19 -23.51
C ARG A 54 -0.63 23.56 -24.73
N THR A 55 -1.04 24.82 -24.75
CA THR A 55 -1.85 25.41 -25.80
C THR A 55 -1.15 25.19 -27.13
N ARG A 56 -1.92 24.65 -28.09
CA ARG A 56 -1.61 24.44 -29.51
C ARG A 56 -0.46 23.48 -29.81
N SER A 57 -0.82 22.21 -30.03
CA SER A 57 -0.12 21.40 -31.04
C SER A 57 -0.05 22.21 -32.34
N ALA A 58 1.12 22.28 -32.98
CA ALA A 58 1.27 22.88 -34.31
C ALA A 58 0.34 22.25 -35.37
N TYR A 59 -0.19 21.05 -35.07
CA TYR A 59 -1.08 20.27 -35.91
C TYR A 59 -2.49 20.11 -35.32
N ALA A 60 -2.97 21.09 -34.55
CA ALA A 60 -4.34 21.02 -34.02
C ALA A 60 -5.37 21.08 -35.17
N PHE A 61 -6.23 20.06 -35.27
CA PHE A 61 -7.31 20.03 -36.25
C PHE A 61 -8.42 21.03 -35.90
N PRO A 62 -9.06 21.66 -36.89
CA PRO A 62 -10.16 22.59 -36.67
C PRO A 62 -11.32 21.88 -35.95
N GLN A 63 -11.88 22.55 -34.95
CA GLN A 63 -13.03 22.03 -34.19
C GLN A 63 -14.29 22.12 -35.07
N PRO A 64 -15.11 21.07 -35.15
CA PRO A 64 -16.32 21.09 -35.96
C PRO A 64 -17.32 22.12 -35.38
N GLN A 65 -17.87 22.97 -36.24
CA GLN A 65 -18.91 23.91 -35.87
C GLN A 65 -20.27 23.19 -35.88
N ARG A 66 -21.01 23.25 -34.78
CA ARG A 66 -22.40 22.81 -34.75
C ARG A 66 -23.27 23.90 -35.40
N ALA A 67 -24.12 23.47 -36.34
CA ALA A 67 -25.11 24.29 -37.03
C ALA A 67 -26.22 24.76 -36.08
#